data_AF-A0A815Q4P6-F1
#
_entry.id   AF-A0A815Q4P6-F1
#
_cell.length_a   1.000
_cell.length_b   1.000
_cell.length_c   1.000
_cell.angle_alpha   90.00
_cell.angle_beta   90.00
_cell.angle_gamma   90.00
#
_symmetry.space_group_name_H-M   'P 1'
#
loop_
_entity.id
_entity.type
_entity.pdbx_description
1 polymer ?
#
loop_
_entity_poly.entity_id
_entity_poly.type
_entity_poly.pdbx_seq_one_letter_code
_entity_poly.pdbx_strand_id
1 'polypeptide(L)'
;MMALNACWNFRVGQEFLENVAWPSVLRKSAHDRCYCQRCYSFDRRDTIAVAGYTYVIPRGWTRFAVDEIFFNHHDVWKTWLNCYHGTSIESAKSCVEHRQLLLPSDVTMHGKKLEIREGHVPGEHYVFTTPSISYAALDCYAHTYDFRSPYDSKLYTIKVALQCKQKADSILVQPETVGARVPVEPRRIVRDPSPSRTAETTIPIPSRAEPKSEDTTKKCSIIRDDIVFLVLFIIVNLLPIALLIVGQIHKYDCPVEPWIPQWMTIFGAVSIGSFSVMLVMGSIASKWRSPYATVGVAVNLIFMEILPVFFFGGIWVFPVKSKVQHDQPNEVNYCEGNLYKFAFGFLITIYALIVLVPLCIGIGKLVEKLRKCI
;
A
#
# COMPACT_ATOMS: atom_id res chain seq x y z
N MET A 1 -39.63 2.49 10.38
CA MET A 1 -38.54 2.87 9.45
C MET A 1 -38.60 4.39 9.32
N MET A 2 -37.56 5.11 9.69
CA MET A 2 -37.55 6.59 9.61
C MET A 2 -37.60 7.01 8.13
N ALA A 3 -38.29 8.12 7.82
CA ALA A 3 -38.25 8.66 6.46
C ALA A 3 -36.80 9.00 6.09
N LEU A 4 -36.33 8.56 4.90
CA LEU A 4 -34.96 8.80 4.44
C LEU A 4 -34.56 10.28 4.53
N ASN A 5 -35.49 11.18 4.21
CA ASN A 5 -35.31 12.65 4.24
C ASN A 5 -35.07 13.22 5.66
N ALA A 6 -35.38 12.45 6.72
CA ALA A 6 -35.11 12.83 8.10
C ALA A 6 -33.71 12.37 8.58
N CYS A 7 -32.98 11.58 7.78
CA CYS A 7 -31.62 11.16 8.10
C CYS A 7 -30.59 12.22 7.68
N TRP A 8 -29.68 12.56 8.59
CA TRP A 8 -28.63 13.54 8.32
C TRP A 8 -27.65 13.08 7.24
N ASN A 9 -27.16 11.83 7.26
CA ASN A 9 -26.25 11.33 6.22
C ASN A 9 -26.91 11.33 4.84
N PHE A 10 -28.22 11.11 4.81
CA PHE A 10 -28.97 11.14 3.56
C PHE A 10 -29.05 12.57 3.02
N ARG A 11 -29.47 13.50 3.88
CA ARG A 11 -29.58 14.93 3.55
C ARG A 11 -28.25 15.52 3.10
N VAL A 12 -27.17 15.33 3.85
CA VAL A 12 -25.83 15.85 3.49
C VAL A 12 -25.40 15.32 2.11
N GLY A 13 -25.67 14.05 1.83
CA GLY A 13 -25.41 13.48 0.50
C GLY A 13 -26.24 14.14 -0.61
N GLN A 14 -27.51 14.49 -0.35
CA GLN A 14 -28.34 15.22 -1.31
C GLN A 14 -27.82 16.63 -1.56
N GLU A 15 -27.53 17.36 -0.49
CA GLU A 15 -26.98 18.73 -0.55
C GLU A 15 -25.65 18.76 -1.32
N PHE A 16 -24.79 17.76 -1.09
CA PHE A 16 -23.55 17.63 -1.85
C PHE A 16 -23.81 17.39 -3.35
N LEU A 17 -24.71 16.47 -3.69
CA LEU A 17 -25.07 16.19 -5.09
C LEU A 17 -25.70 17.41 -5.78
N GLU A 18 -26.51 18.20 -5.08
CA GLU A 18 -27.06 19.46 -5.57
C GLU A 18 -25.94 20.50 -5.79
N ASN A 19 -25.01 20.63 -4.84
CA ASN A 19 -23.89 21.56 -4.92
C ASN A 19 -22.98 21.31 -6.13
N VAL A 20 -22.74 20.03 -6.48
CA VAL A 20 -21.92 19.65 -7.65
C VAL A 20 -22.72 19.56 -8.96
N ALA A 21 -23.98 20.02 -8.94
CA ALA A 21 -24.90 19.97 -10.08
C ALA A 21 -25.00 18.55 -10.68
N TRP A 22 -25.20 17.54 -9.83
CA TRP A 22 -25.41 16.16 -10.25
C TRP A 22 -26.64 16.05 -11.18
N PRO A 23 -26.60 15.23 -12.25
CA PRO A 23 -27.70 15.08 -13.20
C PRO A 23 -28.95 14.48 -12.55
N SER A 24 -29.80 15.34 -11.98
CA SER A 24 -30.99 14.96 -11.22
C SER A 24 -32.03 14.20 -12.07
N VAL A 25 -32.06 14.44 -13.39
CA VAL A 25 -32.94 13.73 -14.33
C VAL A 25 -32.64 12.23 -14.37
N LEU A 26 -31.41 11.84 -14.08
CA LEU A 26 -30.97 10.45 -14.03
C LEU A 26 -31.15 9.86 -12.63
N ARG A 27 -31.70 10.56 -11.65
CA ARG A 27 -31.87 10.02 -10.29
C ARG A 27 -33.17 9.23 -10.17
N LYS A 28 -33.11 8.07 -9.52
CA LYS A 28 -34.28 7.27 -9.14
C LYS A 28 -34.40 7.19 -7.63
N SER A 29 -34.98 8.22 -7.04
CA SER A 29 -35.13 8.36 -5.58
C SER A 29 -35.80 7.15 -4.90
N ALA A 30 -36.65 6.40 -5.61
CA ALA A 30 -37.29 5.18 -5.11
C ALA A 30 -36.28 4.08 -4.69
N HIS A 31 -35.06 4.10 -5.21
CA HIS A 31 -34.01 3.10 -4.91
C HIS A 31 -32.86 3.65 -4.05
N ASP A 32 -32.97 4.92 -3.65
CA ASP A 32 -32.06 5.56 -2.73
C ASP A 32 -32.07 4.83 -1.38
N ARG A 33 -30.90 4.75 -0.74
CA ARG A 33 -30.77 4.05 0.54
C ARG A 33 -29.65 4.64 1.37
N CYS A 34 -29.90 4.81 2.67
CA CYS A 34 -28.86 5.16 3.63
C CYS A 34 -28.54 3.96 4.51
N TYR A 35 -27.26 3.67 4.68
CA TYR A 35 -26.74 2.55 5.46
C TYR A 35 -26.08 2.99 6.77
N CYS A 36 -26.40 4.20 7.26
CA CYS A 36 -26.03 4.60 8.61
C CYS A 36 -26.79 3.76 9.65
N GLN A 37 -26.30 3.73 10.88
CA GLN A 37 -26.90 2.94 11.97
C GLN A 37 -28.39 3.23 12.20
N ARG A 38 -28.84 4.47 11.96
CA ARG A 38 -30.25 4.87 12.15
C ARG A 38 -31.17 4.36 11.03
N CYS A 39 -30.69 4.33 9.79
CA CYS A 39 -31.47 3.91 8.62
C CYS A 39 -31.36 2.40 8.35
N TYR A 40 -30.21 1.81 8.67
CA TYR A 40 -29.92 0.40 8.52
C TYR A 40 -29.31 -0.12 9.81
N SER A 41 -30.19 -0.52 10.73
CA SER A 41 -29.84 -0.98 12.08
C SER A 41 -28.99 -2.26 12.08
N PHE A 42 -28.32 -2.54 13.20
CA PHE A 42 -27.39 -3.69 13.34
C PHE A 42 -28.09 -5.05 13.43
N ASP A 43 -29.39 -5.08 13.71
CA ASP A 43 -30.24 -6.28 13.63
C ASP A 43 -30.45 -6.78 12.19
N ARG A 44 -30.23 -5.91 11.20
CA ARG A 44 -30.28 -6.28 9.78
C ARG A 44 -28.99 -6.98 9.38
N ARG A 45 -29.12 -7.93 8.45
CA ARG A 45 -27.99 -8.69 7.91
C ARG A 45 -26.91 -7.74 7.35
N ASP A 46 -25.67 -8.06 7.64
CA ASP A 46 -24.50 -7.35 7.13
C ASP A 46 -24.07 -7.80 5.75
N THR A 47 -24.79 -8.76 5.19
CA THR A 47 -24.47 -9.34 3.90
C THR A 47 -25.68 -9.46 2.99
N ILE A 48 -25.41 -9.48 1.68
CA ILE A 48 -26.39 -9.72 0.63
C ILE A 48 -25.83 -10.75 -0.36
N ALA A 49 -26.63 -11.77 -0.66
CA ALA A 49 -26.30 -12.77 -1.67
C ALA A 49 -26.75 -12.28 -3.05
N VAL A 50 -25.83 -12.22 -4.01
CA VAL A 50 -26.08 -11.81 -5.40
C VAL A 50 -25.19 -12.64 -6.32
N ALA A 51 -25.73 -13.16 -7.42
CA ALA A 51 -24.97 -13.93 -8.41
C ALA A 51 -24.18 -15.14 -7.83
N GLY A 52 -24.66 -15.74 -6.72
CA GLY A 52 -23.97 -16.83 -6.03
C GLY A 52 -22.79 -16.39 -5.13
N TYR A 53 -22.61 -15.08 -4.94
CA TYR A 53 -21.59 -14.49 -4.07
C TYR A 53 -22.24 -13.73 -2.91
N THR A 54 -21.54 -13.67 -1.78
CA THR A 54 -21.96 -12.94 -0.59
C THR A 54 -21.18 -11.63 -0.50
N TYR A 55 -21.89 -10.50 -0.54
CA TYR A 55 -21.32 -9.16 -0.47
C TYR A 55 -21.60 -8.53 0.88
N VAL A 56 -20.67 -7.73 1.38
CA VAL A 56 -20.85 -6.94 2.61
C VAL A 56 -21.70 -5.70 2.30
N ILE A 57 -22.65 -5.41 3.18
CA ILE A 57 -23.47 -4.19 3.11
C ILE A 57 -22.59 -2.98 3.40
N PRO A 58 -22.67 -1.89 2.60
CA PRO A 58 -21.82 -0.70 2.75
C PRO A 58 -22.26 0.17 3.93
N ARG A 59 -22.13 -0.34 5.17
CA ARG A 59 -22.49 0.38 6.39
C ARG A 59 -21.77 1.74 6.46
N GLY A 60 -22.51 2.77 6.87
CA GLY A 60 -22.04 4.16 6.91
C GLY A 60 -22.20 4.95 5.61
N TRP A 61 -22.42 4.28 4.47
CA TRP A 61 -22.60 4.95 3.18
C TRP A 61 -24.05 5.36 2.91
N THR A 62 -24.21 6.40 2.09
CA THR A 62 -25.49 6.73 1.46
C THR A 62 -25.40 6.44 -0.03
N ARG A 63 -26.36 5.69 -0.56
CA ARG A 63 -26.48 5.36 -1.97
C ARG A 63 -27.61 6.17 -2.61
N PHE A 64 -27.27 6.83 -3.69
CA PHE A 64 -28.21 7.49 -4.59
C PHE A 64 -28.30 6.68 -5.87
N ALA A 65 -29.51 6.27 -6.24
CA ALA A 65 -29.73 5.41 -7.38
C ALA A 65 -29.84 6.24 -8.67
N VAL A 66 -29.27 5.67 -9.74
CA VAL A 66 -29.32 6.23 -11.09
C VAL A 66 -30.30 5.44 -11.97
N ASP A 67 -30.88 6.10 -12.96
CA ASP A 67 -31.85 5.55 -13.92
C ASP A 67 -31.15 4.74 -14.99
N GLU A 68 -31.60 3.51 -15.20
CA GLU A 68 -31.13 2.72 -16.33
C GLU A 68 -32.18 1.71 -16.80
N ILE A 69 -32.56 1.89 -18.07
CA ILE A 69 -33.66 1.19 -18.77
C ILE A 69 -33.24 -0.25 -19.16
N PHE A 70 -31.94 -0.53 -19.16
CA PHE A 70 -31.35 -1.77 -19.71
C PHE A 70 -31.56 -3.02 -18.82
N PHE A 71 -31.86 -2.84 -17.53
CA PHE A 71 -31.76 -3.94 -16.56
C PHE A 71 -32.83 -5.02 -16.65
N ASN A 72 -34.03 -4.68 -17.13
CA ASN A 72 -35.18 -5.57 -17.06
C ASN A 72 -35.04 -6.78 -18.00
N HIS A 73 -34.23 -6.69 -19.05
CA HIS A 73 -34.08 -7.75 -20.04
C HIS A 73 -33.10 -8.86 -19.65
N HIS A 74 -32.20 -8.64 -18.68
CA HIS A 74 -31.11 -9.59 -18.35
C HIS A 74 -31.07 -10.03 -16.88
N ASP A 75 -32.11 -9.72 -16.09
CA ASP A 75 -32.16 -9.97 -14.63
C ASP A 75 -30.87 -9.52 -13.91
N VAL A 76 -30.30 -8.40 -14.38
CA VAL A 76 -28.97 -7.89 -14.01
C VAL A 76 -28.80 -7.80 -12.50
N TRP A 77 -29.87 -7.41 -11.80
CA TRP A 77 -29.84 -7.25 -10.35
C TRP A 77 -29.59 -8.54 -9.58
N LYS A 78 -30.01 -9.70 -10.13
CA LYS A 78 -29.83 -11.02 -9.51
C LYS A 78 -28.61 -11.76 -10.03
N THR A 79 -28.33 -11.67 -11.33
CA THR A 79 -27.36 -12.54 -12.01
C THR A 79 -25.99 -11.89 -12.21
N TRP A 80 -25.88 -10.56 -12.18
CA TRP A 80 -24.60 -9.86 -12.36
C TRP A 80 -23.94 -9.55 -11.02
N LEU A 81 -22.62 -9.61 -11.02
CA LEU A 81 -21.76 -9.33 -9.88
C LEU A 81 -21.96 -7.88 -9.42
N ASN A 82 -21.94 -7.67 -8.10
CA ASN A 82 -21.81 -6.33 -7.53
C ASN A 82 -20.34 -5.95 -7.50
N CYS A 83 -20.05 -4.71 -7.89
CA CYS A 83 -18.71 -4.15 -7.74
C CYS A 83 -18.77 -2.63 -7.47
N TYR A 84 -17.64 -2.08 -7.09
CA TYR A 84 -17.46 -0.68 -6.75
C TYR A 84 -16.25 -0.11 -7.48
N HIS A 85 -16.37 1.14 -7.90
CA HIS A 85 -15.30 1.90 -8.53
C HIS A 85 -15.14 3.24 -7.82
N GLY A 86 -14.01 3.41 -7.11
CA GLY A 86 -13.63 4.67 -6.48
C GLY A 86 -13.10 5.63 -7.53
N THR A 87 -13.58 6.87 -7.53
CA THR A 87 -13.18 7.86 -8.53
C THR A 87 -13.42 9.29 -8.02
N SER A 88 -13.26 10.31 -8.88
CA SER A 88 -13.62 11.71 -8.57
C SER A 88 -15.10 11.97 -8.91
N ILE A 89 -15.72 12.98 -8.29
CA ILE A 89 -17.12 13.35 -8.57
C ILE A 89 -17.33 13.78 -10.03
N GLU A 90 -16.33 14.42 -10.64
CA GLU A 90 -16.36 14.83 -12.05
C GLU A 90 -16.36 13.61 -12.97
N SER A 91 -15.50 12.62 -12.70
CA SER A 91 -15.48 11.36 -13.44
C SER A 91 -16.75 10.54 -13.19
N ALA A 92 -17.28 10.51 -11.97
CA ALA A 92 -18.55 9.84 -11.66
C ALA A 92 -19.73 10.47 -12.42
N LYS A 93 -19.80 11.80 -12.46
CA LYS A 93 -20.81 12.55 -13.22
C LYS A 93 -20.73 12.20 -14.71
N SER A 94 -19.51 12.24 -15.26
CA SER A 94 -19.29 11.83 -16.65
C SER A 94 -19.72 10.38 -16.90
N CYS A 95 -19.35 9.43 -16.03
CA CYS A 95 -19.74 8.03 -16.23
C CYS A 95 -21.27 7.83 -16.24
N VAL A 96 -21.99 8.56 -15.38
CA VAL A 96 -23.44 8.47 -15.26
C VAL A 96 -24.16 9.13 -16.43
N GLU A 97 -23.71 10.30 -16.88
CA GLU A 97 -24.29 10.99 -18.04
C GLU A 97 -24.13 10.19 -19.34
N HIS A 98 -22.99 9.51 -19.51
CA HIS A 98 -22.68 8.74 -20.72
C HIS A 98 -23.03 7.26 -20.63
N ARG A 99 -23.41 6.78 -19.44
CA ARG A 99 -23.67 5.36 -19.14
C ARG A 99 -22.49 4.44 -19.51
N GLN A 100 -21.28 4.95 -19.37
CA GLN A 100 -20.05 4.24 -19.71
C GLN A 100 -18.98 4.53 -18.65
N LEU A 101 -18.25 3.50 -18.23
CA LEU A 101 -17.03 3.69 -17.45
C LEU A 101 -15.91 4.03 -18.43
N LEU A 102 -15.33 5.22 -18.27
CA LEU A 102 -14.28 5.71 -19.15
C LEU A 102 -12.92 5.11 -18.79
N LEU A 103 -12.12 4.81 -19.80
CA LEU A 103 -10.74 4.34 -19.66
C LEU A 103 -9.77 5.52 -19.46
N PRO A 104 -8.61 5.27 -18.84
CA PRO A 104 -7.50 6.23 -18.84
C PRO A 104 -7.11 6.62 -20.27
N SER A 105 -6.89 7.91 -20.50
CA SER A 105 -6.73 8.57 -21.82
C SER A 105 -8.01 8.87 -22.61
N ASP A 106 -9.19 8.39 -22.19
CA ASP A 106 -10.45 8.80 -22.81
C ASP A 106 -10.72 10.28 -22.57
N VAL A 107 -11.55 10.87 -23.43
CA VAL A 107 -11.96 12.27 -23.34
C VAL A 107 -13.43 12.31 -22.91
N THR A 108 -13.71 12.97 -21.80
CA THR A 108 -15.08 13.26 -21.36
C THR A 108 -15.77 14.19 -22.37
N MET A 109 -17.10 14.22 -22.44
CA MET A 109 -17.81 15.14 -23.36
C MET A 109 -17.60 16.63 -23.07
N HIS A 110 -17.07 16.97 -21.90
CA HIS A 110 -16.63 18.32 -21.58
C HIS A 110 -15.19 18.62 -22.08
N GLY A 111 -14.61 17.74 -22.91
CA GLY A 111 -13.29 17.90 -23.49
C GLY A 111 -12.12 17.58 -22.55
N LYS A 112 -12.39 17.20 -21.29
CA LYS A 112 -11.34 16.82 -20.35
C LYS A 112 -10.82 15.42 -20.68
N LYS A 113 -9.52 15.31 -20.98
CA LYS A 113 -8.82 14.02 -21.10
C LYS A 113 -8.58 13.44 -19.70
N LEU A 114 -8.90 12.17 -19.51
CA LEU A 114 -8.61 11.45 -18.27
C LEU A 114 -7.12 11.15 -18.20
N GLU A 115 -6.43 11.84 -17.31
CA GLU A 115 -5.00 11.63 -17.09
C GLU A 115 -4.75 10.25 -16.49
N ILE A 116 -3.68 9.61 -16.96
CA ILE A 116 -3.14 8.41 -16.35
C ILE A 116 -2.50 8.86 -15.03
N ARG A 117 -3.17 8.57 -13.90
CA ARG A 117 -2.63 8.91 -12.57
C ARG A 117 -1.33 8.16 -12.31
N GLU A 118 -0.44 8.78 -11.53
CA GLU A 118 0.79 8.16 -11.06
C GLU A 118 0.48 6.84 -10.32
N GLY A 119 1.13 5.74 -10.71
CA GLY A 119 0.84 4.38 -10.23
C GLY A 119 -0.04 3.53 -11.15
N HIS A 120 -0.55 4.07 -12.26
CA HIS A 120 -1.21 3.27 -13.29
C HIS A 120 -0.20 2.35 -14.00
N VAL A 121 -0.58 1.10 -14.28
CA VAL A 121 0.26 0.16 -15.03
C VAL A 121 0.32 0.61 -16.50
N PRO A 122 1.50 0.94 -17.07
CA PRO A 122 1.60 1.31 -18.48
C PRO A 122 1.14 0.16 -19.38
N GLY A 123 0.27 0.44 -20.35
CA GLY A 123 -0.19 -0.54 -21.36
C GLY A 123 -1.43 -1.34 -20.99
N GLU A 124 -2.06 -1.10 -19.83
CA GLU A 124 -3.30 -1.75 -19.44
C GLU A 124 -4.52 -0.88 -19.75
N HIS A 125 -5.39 -1.33 -20.64
CA HIS A 125 -6.65 -0.64 -21.02
C HIS A 125 -7.84 -1.30 -20.33
N TYR A 126 -7.83 -1.38 -19.00
CA TYR A 126 -8.88 -2.00 -18.20
C TYR A 126 -9.55 -1.00 -17.25
N VAL A 127 -10.85 -1.20 -17.01
CA VAL A 127 -11.56 -0.56 -15.91
C VAL A 127 -11.41 -1.43 -14.66
N PHE A 128 -10.79 -0.88 -13.62
CA PHE A 128 -10.60 -1.60 -12.36
C PHE A 128 -11.79 -1.38 -11.44
N THR A 129 -12.34 -2.49 -10.93
CA THR A 129 -13.45 -2.49 -9.98
C THR A 129 -13.17 -3.51 -8.88
N THR A 130 -13.74 -3.28 -7.70
CA THR A 130 -13.55 -4.17 -6.54
C THR A 130 -14.90 -4.62 -5.98
N PRO A 131 -15.03 -5.84 -5.41
CA PRO A 131 -16.23 -6.25 -4.69
C PRO A 131 -16.43 -5.51 -3.35
N SER A 132 -15.44 -4.75 -2.88
CA SER A 132 -15.45 -4.08 -1.57
C SER A 132 -15.51 -2.56 -1.72
N ILE A 133 -16.58 -1.93 -1.22
CA ILE A 133 -16.67 -0.48 -1.17
C ILE A 133 -15.55 0.14 -0.31
N SER A 134 -15.11 -0.55 0.76
CA SER A 134 -14.04 -0.08 1.63
C SER A 134 -12.72 0.00 0.89
N TYR A 135 -12.46 -0.98 0.01
CA TYR A 135 -11.29 -0.94 -0.88
C TYR A 135 -11.42 0.18 -1.92
N ALA A 136 -12.60 0.33 -2.53
CA ALA A 136 -12.87 1.43 -3.47
C ALA A 136 -12.73 2.82 -2.82
N ALA A 137 -12.90 2.92 -1.51
CA ALA A 137 -12.84 4.17 -0.76
C ALA A 137 -11.42 4.64 -0.40
N LEU A 138 -10.39 3.81 -0.61
CA LEU A 138 -9.00 4.20 -0.34
C LEU A 138 -8.62 5.48 -1.12
N ASP A 139 -7.80 6.34 -0.50
CA ASP A 139 -7.45 7.67 -1.03
C ASP A 139 -6.79 7.62 -2.41
N CYS A 140 -6.09 6.53 -2.73
CA CYS A 140 -5.50 6.30 -4.05
C CYS A 140 -6.54 6.11 -5.16
N TYR A 141 -7.79 5.75 -4.83
CA TYR A 141 -8.87 5.52 -5.79
C TYR A 141 -9.96 6.60 -5.71
N ALA A 142 -10.57 6.78 -4.53
CA ALA A 142 -11.67 7.72 -4.32
C ALA A 142 -11.15 9.06 -3.77
N HIS A 143 -11.37 10.12 -4.54
CA HIS A 143 -11.00 11.47 -4.16
C HIS A 143 -11.81 11.94 -2.94
N THR A 144 -11.17 12.73 -2.07
CA THR A 144 -11.75 13.26 -0.84
C THR A 144 -12.11 14.73 -1.03
N TYR A 145 -13.31 15.12 -0.61
CA TYR A 145 -13.83 16.47 -0.76
C TYR A 145 -14.22 17.04 0.59
N ASP A 146 -13.85 18.30 0.82
CA ASP A 146 -14.37 19.07 1.95
C ASP A 146 -15.63 19.81 1.50
N PHE A 147 -16.76 19.52 2.14
CA PHE A 147 -18.06 20.07 1.81
C PHE A 147 -18.67 20.76 3.02
N ARG A 148 -18.97 22.06 2.89
CA ARG A 148 -19.72 22.80 3.91
C ARG A 148 -21.21 22.74 3.59
N SER A 149 -21.99 22.10 4.46
CA SER A 149 -23.45 22.02 4.28
C SER A 149 -24.06 23.44 4.33
N PRO A 150 -24.93 23.81 3.37
CA PRO A 150 -25.65 25.07 3.41
C PRO A 150 -26.73 25.10 4.50
N TYR A 151 -27.14 23.94 5.04
CA TYR A 151 -28.21 23.84 6.02
C TYR A 151 -27.72 24.05 7.46
N ASP A 152 -26.62 23.40 7.84
CA ASP A 152 -26.10 23.46 9.22
C ASP A 152 -24.72 24.11 9.34
N SER A 153 -24.14 24.58 8.22
CA SER A 153 -22.82 25.21 8.14
C SER A 153 -21.64 24.34 8.59
N LYS A 154 -21.85 23.04 8.86
CA LYS A 154 -20.78 22.11 9.26
C LYS A 154 -19.96 21.69 8.06
N LEU A 155 -18.68 21.43 8.32
CA LEU A 155 -17.75 20.86 7.35
C LEU A 155 -17.82 19.34 7.40
N TYR A 156 -17.98 18.72 6.24
CA TYR A 156 -18.06 17.29 6.04
C TYR A 156 -16.97 16.84 5.07
N THR A 157 -16.35 15.70 5.36
CA THR A 157 -15.44 15.02 4.45
C THR A 157 -16.24 13.99 3.64
N ILE A 158 -16.26 14.13 2.33
CA ILE A 158 -17.06 13.33 1.40
C ILE A 158 -16.14 12.53 0.49
N LYS A 159 -16.48 11.25 0.29
CA LYS A 159 -15.90 10.36 -0.72
C LYS A 159 -16.99 9.81 -1.61
N VAL A 160 -16.67 9.58 -2.88
CA VAL A 160 -17.61 9.12 -3.89
C VAL A 160 -17.10 7.82 -4.51
N ALA A 161 -18.01 6.87 -4.70
CA ALA A 161 -17.76 5.65 -5.44
C ALA A 161 -19.00 5.28 -6.25
N LEU A 162 -18.79 4.72 -7.44
CA LEU A 162 -19.86 4.14 -8.24
C LEU A 162 -20.10 2.71 -7.79
N GLN A 163 -21.36 2.34 -7.54
CA GLN A 163 -21.77 0.95 -7.43
C GLN A 163 -22.18 0.46 -8.83
N CYS A 164 -21.49 -0.56 -9.34
CA CYS A 164 -21.64 -1.06 -10.70
C CYS A 164 -22.11 -2.53 -10.69
N LYS A 165 -22.56 -2.98 -11.88
CA LYS A 165 -22.90 -4.36 -12.18
C LYS A 165 -21.98 -4.88 -13.27
N GLN A 166 -21.41 -6.07 -13.06
CA GLN A 166 -20.54 -6.71 -14.03
C GLN A 166 -21.00 -8.13 -14.36
N LYS A 167 -21.00 -8.46 -15.65
CA LYS A 167 -21.28 -9.81 -16.11
C LYS A 167 -20.10 -10.71 -15.76
N ALA A 168 -20.37 -11.88 -15.16
CA ALA A 168 -19.31 -12.70 -14.56
C ALA A 168 -18.27 -13.23 -15.57
N ASP A 169 -18.66 -13.42 -16.83
CA ASP A 169 -17.81 -13.90 -17.93
C ASP A 169 -17.06 -12.77 -18.66
N SER A 170 -17.27 -11.50 -18.28
CA SER A 170 -16.64 -10.34 -18.93
C SER A 170 -15.50 -9.72 -18.13
N ILE A 171 -14.97 -10.43 -17.12
CA ILE A 171 -13.96 -9.88 -16.21
C ILE A 171 -12.73 -10.78 -16.09
N LEU A 172 -11.58 -10.16 -15.88
CA LEU A 172 -10.34 -10.81 -15.45
C LEU A 172 -10.12 -10.52 -13.96
N VAL A 173 -9.94 -11.55 -13.15
CA VAL A 173 -9.63 -11.39 -11.71
C VAL A 173 -8.11 -11.32 -11.55
N GLN A 174 -7.65 -10.32 -10.80
CA GLN A 174 -6.24 -10.09 -10.51
C GLN A 174 -6.02 -9.77 -9.02
N PRO A 175 -4.77 -9.85 -8.52
CA PRO A 175 -4.45 -9.46 -7.15
C PRO A 175 -4.78 -7.98 -6.86
N GLU A 176 -4.92 -7.65 -5.59
CA GLU A 176 -5.07 -6.25 -5.16
C GLU A 176 -3.84 -5.42 -5.55
N THR A 177 -4.05 -4.14 -5.89
CA THR A 177 -2.98 -3.25 -6.39
C THR A 177 -2.36 -2.39 -5.31
N VAL A 178 -3.00 -2.27 -4.14
CA VAL A 178 -2.47 -1.57 -2.97
C VAL A 178 -2.35 -2.64 -1.89
N GLY A 179 -1.12 -3.11 -1.65
CA GLY A 179 -0.84 -4.14 -0.64
C GLY A 179 -1.33 -3.69 0.73
N ALA A 180 -2.56 -4.05 1.08
CA ALA A 180 -3.27 -3.46 2.18
C ALA A 180 -2.58 -3.90 3.49
N ARG A 181 -1.86 -2.98 4.13
CA ARG A 181 -1.20 -3.16 5.44
C ARG A 181 -2.19 -3.27 6.61
N VAL A 182 -3.47 -3.43 6.32
CA VAL A 182 -4.51 -3.78 7.28
C VAL A 182 -5.17 -5.02 6.68
N PRO A 183 -5.32 -6.13 7.41
CA PRO A 183 -6.20 -7.18 6.97
C PRO A 183 -7.59 -6.55 6.85
N VAL A 184 -8.00 -6.19 5.63
CA VAL A 184 -9.41 -6.18 5.28
C VAL A 184 -9.77 -7.63 5.40
N GLU A 185 -10.25 -8.03 6.58
CA GLU A 185 -10.63 -9.39 6.91
C GLU A 185 -11.40 -9.93 5.70
N PRO A 186 -10.80 -10.82 4.88
CA PRO A 186 -11.55 -11.46 3.83
C PRO A 186 -12.34 -12.48 4.61
N ARG A 187 -13.49 -12.06 5.15
CA ARG A 187 -14.50 -13.00 5.57
C ARG A 187 -14.92 -13.65 4.26
N ARG A 188 -14.23 -14.76 4.03
CA ARG A 188 -14.12 -15.58 2.84
C ARG A 188 -15.43 -15.43 2.06
N ILE A 189 -15.36 -15.02 0.79
CA ILE A 189 -16.51 -15.14 -0.08
C ILE A 189 -16.73 -16.64 -0.26
N VAL A 190 -17.47 -17.23 0.67
CA VAL A 190 -17.89 -18.61 0.64
C VAL A 190 -19.01 -18.65 -0.40
N ARG A 191 -18.77 -19.38 -1.50
CA ARG A 191 -19.88 -19.88 -2.31
C ARG A 191 -20.72 -20.74 -1.38
N ASP A 192 -21.96 -20.36 -1.18
CA ASP A 192 -22.90 -21.19 -0.42
C ASP A 192 -23.18 -22.45 -1.26
N PRO A 193 -22.98 -23.67 -0.75
CA PRO A 193 -23.41 -24.87 -1.45
C PRO A 193 -24.94 -24.94 -1.41
N SER A 194 -25.59 -24.59 -2.51
CA SER A 194 -27.03 -24.84 -2.66
C SER A 194 -27.28 -26.36 -2.69
N PRO A 195 -28.33 -26.85 -2.00
CA PRO A 195 -28.68 -28.25 -2.02
C PRO A 195 -29.29 -28.65 -3.37
N SER A 196 -28.90 -29.84 -3.79
CA SER A 196 -29.33 -30.61 -4.96
C SER A 196 -30.84 -30.58 -5.25
N ARG A 197 -31.19 -30.45 -6.53
CA ARG A 197 -32.31 -31.18 -7.13
C ARG A 197 -31.99 -31.59 -8.58
N THR A 198 -32.06 -32.90 -8.75
CA THR A 198 -32.15 -33.74 -9.94
C THR A 198 -32.84 -33.12 -11.15
N ALA A 199 -32.19 -33.20 -12.32
CA ALA A 199 -32.81 -33.67 -13.56
C ALA A 199 -31.70 -33.97 -14.59
N GLU A 200 -31.72 -35.20 -15.07
CA GLU A 200 -30.80 -35.82 -16.00
C GLU A 200 -31.17 -35.39 -17.43
N THR A 201 -30.24 -34.77 -18.15
CA THR A 201 -30.32 -34.68 -19.62
C THR A 201 -28.91 -34.78 -20.19
N THR A 202 -28.61 -35.95 -20.73
CA THR A 202 -27.37 -36.29 -21.41
C THR A 202 -27.27 -35.54 -22.73
N ILE A 203 -26.29 -34.66 -22.87
CA ILE A 203 -25.87 -34.06 -24.14
C ILE A 203 -24.35 -34.32 -24.29
N PRO A 204 -23.82 -34.69 -25.48
CA PRO A 204 -22.46 -35.19 -25.62
C PRO A 204 -21.41 -34.10 -25.36
N ILE A 205 -20.40 -34.42 -24.55
CA ILE A 205 -19.25 -33.57 -24.25
C ILE A 205 -18.18 -33.75 -25.36
N PRO A 206 -17.69 -32.67 -26.00
CA PRO A 206 -16.49 -32.74 -26.82
C PRO A 206 -15.25 -32.87 -25.93
N SER A 207 -14.29 -33.71 -26.34
CA SER A 207 -13.06 -34.02 -25.61
C SER A 207 -12.31 -32.76 -25.16
N ARG A 208 -12.30 -32.51 -23.85
CA ARG A 208 -11.53 -31.44 -23.21
C ARG A 208 -10.07 -31.88 -23.12
N ALA A 209 -9.18 -31.13 -23.79
CA ALA A 209 -7.75 -31.23 -23.58
C ALA A 209 -7.41 -31.00 -22.10
N GLU A 210 -6.54 -31.85 -21.54
CA GLU A 210 -6.05 -31.75 -20.18
C GLU A 210 -5.37 -30.40 -19.93
N PRO A 211 -5.76 -29.63 -18.90
CA PRO A 211 -4.99 -28.47 -18.47
C PRO A 211 -3.71 -28.96 -17.79
N LYS A 212 -2.55 -28.63 -18.38
CA LYS A 212 -1.23 -28.85 -17.78
C LYS A 212 -1.23 -28.29 -16.35
N SER A 213 -0.92 -29.13 -15.38
CA SER A 213 -0.76 -28.78 -13.98
C SER A 213 0.36 -27.75 -13.82
N GLU A 214 0.00 -26.48 -13.63
CA GLU A 214 0.97 -25.41 -13.37
C GLU A 214 1.37 -25.42 -11.88
N ASP A 215 2.40 -26.22 -11.63
CA ASP A 215 3.37 -26.21 -10.53
C ASP A 215 3.12 -25.29 -9.31
N THR A 216 2.38 -25.81 -8.32
CA THR A 216 2.17 -25.24 -6.97
C THR A 216 3.47 -24.96 -6.21
N THR A 217 4.58 -25.57 -6.61
CA THR A 217 5.89 -25.44 -5.97
C THR A 217 6.51 -24.04 -6.17
N LYS A 218 6.22 -23.37 -7.30
CA LYS A 218 6.71 -22.01 -7.59
C LYS A 218 6.05 -20.92 -6.74
N LYS A 219 4.78 -21.09 -6.36
CA LYS A 219 4.09 -20.12 -5.48
C LYS A 219 4.61 -20.20 -4.03
N CYS A 220 5.04 -21.37 -3.58
CA CYS A 220 5.56 -21.55 -2.21
C CYS A 220 6.98 -21.01 -2.04
N SER A 221 7.82 -21.04 -3.09
CA SER A 221 9.16 -20.43 -3.06
C SER A 221 9.12 -18.90 -3.03
N ILE A 222 8.21 -18.28 -3.79
CA ILE A 222 8.11 -16.81 -3.87
C ILE A 222 7.70 -16.17 -2.52
N ILE A 223 6.73 -16.77 -1.82
CA ILE A 223 6.26 -16.26 -0.52
C ILE A 223 7.34 -16.37 0.58
N ARG A 224 8.20 -17.40 0.50
CA ARG A 224 9.29 -17.61 1.46
C ARG A 224 10.38 -16.54 1.31
N ASP A 225 10.69 -16.15 0.08
CA ASP A 225 11.80 -15.24 -0.20
C ASP A 225 11.47 -13.77 0.20
N ASP A 226 10.20 -13.35 0.04
CA ASP A 226 9.74 -12.01 0.45
C ASP A 226 9.77 -11.81 1.98
N ILE A 227 9.40 -12.84 2.75
CA ILE A 227 9.44 -12.79 4.23
C ILE A 227 10.89 -12.72 4.72
N VAL A 228 11.79 -13.52 4.13
CA VAL A 228 13.22 -13.48 4.46
C VAL A 228 13.80 -12.09 4.19
N PHE A 229 13.44 -11.49 3.05
CA PHE A 229 13.89 -10.15 2.68
C PHE A 229 13.39 -9.07 3.65
N LEU A 230 12.13 -9.13 4.07
CA LEU A 230 11.56 -8.21 5.05
C LEU A 230 12.24 -8.33 6.42
N VAL A 231 12.46 -9.56 6.89
CA VAL A 231 13.14 -9.82 8.17
C VAL A 231 14.58 -9.30 8.12
N LEU A 232 15.32 -9.56 7.04
CA LEU A 232 16.66 -9.03 6.84
C LEU A 232 16.67 -7.50 6.80
N PHE A 233 15.68 -6.87 6.15
CA PHE A 233 15.56 -5.41 6.12
C PHE A 233 15.39 -4.82 7.52
N ILE A 234 14.50 -5.40 8.34
CA ILE A 234 14.30 -4.95 9.72
C ILE A 234 15.61 -5.08 10.50
N ILE A 235 16.27 -6.24 10.42
CA ILE A 235 17.53 -6.52 11.12
C ILE A 235 18.61 -5.50 10.73
N VAL A 236 18.77 -5.21 9.43
CA VAL A 236 19.79 -4.27 8.94
C VAL A 236 19.52 -2.84 9.42
N ASN A 237 18.26 -2.44 9.60
CA ASN A 237 17.91 -1.10 10.08
C ASN A 237 17.97 -0.92 11.61
N LEU A 238 18.09 -2.00 12.40
CA LEU A 238 18.18 -1.88 13.86
C LEU A 238 19.37 -1.02 14.30
N LEU A 239 20.52 -1.17 13.63
CA LEU A 239 21.73 -0.41 13.96
C LEU A 239 21.64 1.08 13.59
N PRO A 240 21.21 1.47 12.37
CA PRO A 240 20.90 2.87 12.03
C PRO A 240 19.88 3.54 12.96
N ILE A 241 18.83 2.81 13.35
CA ILE A 241 17.82 3.31 14.29
C ILE A 241 18.45 3.56 15.66
N ALA A 242 19.30 2.65 16.15
CA ALA A 242 20.01 2.84 17.41
C ALA A 242 20.95 4.06 17.37
N LEU A 243 21.71 4.27 16.29
CA LEU A 243 22.56 5.45 16.10
C LEU A 243 21.75 6.75 16.15
N LEU A 244 20.61 6.78 15.47
CA LEU A 244 19.70 7.93 15.47
C LEU A 244 19.16 8.22 16.88
N ILE A 245 18.66 7.19 17.57
CA ILE A 245 18.04 7.33 18.89
C ILE A 245 19.08 7.79 19.93
N VAL A 246 20.23 7.10 20.02
CA VAL A 246 21.27 7.43 21.00
C VAL A 246 21.82 8.84 20.75
N GLY A 247 22.03 9.21 19.48
CA GLY A 247 22.49 10.56 19.12
C GLY A 247 21.48 11.66 19.49
N GLN A 248 20.18 11.39 19.38
CA GLN A 248 19.14 12.36 19.74
C GLN A 248 18.93 12.47 21.26
N ILE A 249 18.91 11.36 21.98
CA ILE A 249 18.73 11.35 23.44
C ILE A 249 19.87 12.12 24.11
N HIS A 250 21.11 11.91 23.67
CA HIS A 250 22.31 12.48 24.27
C HIS A 250 22.90 13.66 23.48
N LYS A 251 22.05 14.41 22.77
CA LYS A 251 22.46 15.50 21.86
C LYS A 251 23.36 16.56 22.52
N TYR A 252 23.18 16.79 23.82
CA TYR A 252 23.90 17.81 24.59
C TYR A 252 24.80 17.23 25.68
N ASP A 253 24.89 15.89 25.79
CA ASP A 253 25.57 15.22 26.90
C ASP A 253 27.04 14.86 26.58
N CYS A 254 27.68 15.60 25.67
CA CYS A 254 29.07 15.38 25.26
C CYS A 254 29.80 16.70 24.94
N PRO A 255 30.03 17.56 25.95
CA PRO A 255 30.72 18.84 25.75
C PRO A 255 32.16 18.69 25.24
N VAL A 256 32.85 17.58 25.53
CA VAL A 256 34.23 17.33 25.08
C VAL A 256 34.35 17.30 23.55
N GLU A 257 33.30 16.81 22.88
CA GLU A 257 33.20 16.81 21.43
C GLU A 257 31.71 16.80 21.02
N PRO A 258 31.10 17.98 20.85
CA PRO A 258 29.70 18.10 20.50
C PRO A 258 29.34 17.50 19.14
N TRP A 259 30.30 17.17 18.28
CA TRP A 259 30.01 16.57 16.98
C TRP A 259 29.73 15.06 17.03
N ILE A 260 30.05 14.36 18.14
CA ILE A 260 29.80 12.91 18.29
C ILE A 260 28.30 12.56 18.15
N PRO A 261 27.37 13.13 18.94
CA PRO A 261 25.95 12.80 18.81
C PRO A 261 25.32 13.27 17.49
N GLN A 262 25.80 14.37 16.92
CA GLN A 262 25.31 15.00 15.69
C GLN A 262 25.63 14.09 14.50
N TRP A 263 26.86 13.60 14.46
CA TRP A 263 27.30 12.62 13.49
C TRP A 263 26.47 11.34 13.53
N MET A 264 26.25 10.76 14.72
CA MET A 264 25.43 9.56 14.88
C MET A 264 23.99 9.78 14.39
N THR A 265 23.42 10.94 14.69
CA THR A 265 22.08 11.33 14.23
C THR A 265 22.01 11.41 12.71
N ILE A 266 22.92 12.19 12.09
CA ILE A 266 22.93 12.41 10.64
C ILE A 266 23.13 11.09 9.93
N PHE A 267 24.11 10.29 10.37
CA PHE A 267 24.42 9.02 9.74
C PHE A 267 23.28 8.01 9.91
N GLY A 268 22.70 7.89 11.11
CA GLY A 268 21.54 7.02 11.33
C GLY A 268 20.36 7.37 10.41
N ALA A 269 20.05 8.65 10.24
CA ALA A 269 18.99 9.11 9.35
C ALA A 269 19.29 8.83 7.87
N VAL A 270 20.52 9.12 7.41
CA VAL A 270 20.94 8.88 6.02
C VAL A 270 20.88 7.39 5.69
N SER A 271 21.41 6.52 6.55
CA SER A 271 21.38 5.06 6.30
C SER A 271 19.95 4.51 6.24
N ILE A 272 19.03 4.95 7.11
CA ILE A 272 17.61 4.55 7.04
C ILE A 272 17.01 4.96 5.68
N GLY A 273 17.30 6.18 5.23
CA GLY A 273 16.86 6.69 3.93
C GLY A 273 17.41 5.85 2.77
N SER A 274 18.72 5.60 2.75
CA SER A 274 19.38 4.81 1.71
C SER A 274 18.88 3.38 1.65
N PHE A 275 18.70 2.69 2.79
CA PHE A 275 18.14 1.33 2.79
C PHE A 275 16.71 1.31 2.28
N SER A 276 15.92 2.36 2.56
CA SER A 276 14.56 2.52 2.03
C SER A 276 14.58 2.72 0.51
N VAL A 277 15.52 3.52 -0.02
CA VAL A 277 15.72 3.69 -1.47
C VAL A 277 16.15 2.36 -2.11
N MET A 278 17.04 1.60 -1.47
CA MET A 278 17.47 0.28 -1.95
C MET A 278 16.30 -0.70 -2.06
N LEU A 279 15.35 -0.70 -1.13
CA LEU A 279 14.12 -1.52 -1.22
C LEU A 279 13.26 -1.15 -2.43
N VAL A 280 13.03 0.15 -2.63
CA VAL A 280 12.21 0.66 -3.73
C VAL A 280 12.88 0.33 -5.06
N MET A 281 14.19 0.58 -5.17
CA MET A 281 14.96 0.27 -6.37
C MET A 281 15.10 -1.23 -6.61
N GLY A 282 15.21 -2.05 -5.57
CA GLY A 282 15.19 -3.51 -5.70
C GLY A 282 13.84 -4.05 -6.20
N SER A 283 12.74 -3.46 -5.72
CA SER A 283 11.38 -3.79 -6.16
C SER A 283 11.11 -3.34 -7.60
N ILE A 284 11.72 -2.22 -8.02
CA ILE A 284 11.68 -1.76 -9.42
C ILE A 284 12.58 -2.65 -10.29
N ALA A 285 13.82 -2.91 -9.89
CA ALA A 285 14.79 -3.66 -10.69
C ALA A 285 14.44 -5.15 -10.84
N SER A 286 13.76 -5.76 -9.86
CA SER A 286 13.20 -7.12 -9.98
C SER A 286 12.17 -7.21 -11.12
N LYS A 287 11.42 -6.12 -11.36
CA LYS A 287 10.48 -5.98 -12.48
C LYS A 287 11.20 -5.82 -13.83
N TRP A 288 12.39 -5.20 -13.85
CA TRP A 288 13.19 -4.97 -15.06
C TRP A 288 14.19 -6.09 -15.38
N ARG A 289 14.24 -7.18 -14.60
CA ARG A 289 15.12 -8.36 -14.81
C ARG A 289 16.63 -8.04 -14.96
N SER A 290 17.09 -6.90 -14.44
CA SER A 290 18.51 -6.53 -14.48
C SER A 290 19.16 -6.64 -13.08
N PRO A 291 19.75 -7.80 -12.72
CA PRO A 291 20.39 -7.98 -11.43
C PRO A 291 21.62 -7.07 -11.23
N TYR A 292 22.28 -6.68 -12.32
CA TYR A 292 23.45 -5.80 -12.30
C TYR A 292 23.11 -4.37 -11.85
N ALA A 293 21.91 -3.88 -12.16
CA ALA A 293 21.46 -2.56 -11.71
C ALA A 293 21.23 -2.53 -10.20
N THR A 294 20.57 -3.57 -9.64
CA THR A 294 20.34 -3.67 -8.20
C THR A 294 21.64 -3.78 -7.41
N VAL A 295 22.56 -4.65 -7.87
CA VAL A 295 23.88 -4.81 -7.23
C VAL A 295 24.69 -3.54 -7.34
N GLY A 296 24.68 -2.86 -8.50
CA GLY A 296 25.37 -1.60 -8.70
C GLY A 296 24.87 -0.48 -7.78
N VAL A 297 23.55 -0.36 -7.60
CA VAL A 297 22.95 0.63 -6.68
C VAL A 297 23.31 0.31 -5.22
N ALA A 298 23.18 -0.96 -4.82
CA ALA A 298 23.52 -1.38 -3.45
C ALA A 298 25.01 -1.12 -3.13
N VAL A 299 25.91 -1.48 -4.04
CA VAL A 299 27.35 -1.22 -3.87
C VAL A 299 27.62 0.29 -3.76
N ASN A 300 27.06 1.11 -4.65
CA ASN A 300 27.29 2.56 -4.61
C ASN A 300 26.75 3.21 -3.32
N LEU A 301 25.56 2.81 -2.84
CA LEU A 301 25.00 3.32 -1.59
C LEU A 301 25.85 2.93 -0.37
N ILE A 302 26.31 1.67 -0.32
CA ILE A 302 27.20 1.19 0.73
C ILE A 302 28.53 1.97 0.73
N PHE A 303 29.14 2.19 -0.45
CA PHE A 303 30.39 2.95 -0.54
C PHE A 303 30.22 4.42 -0.15
N MET A 304 29.08 5.03 -0.51
CA MET A 304 28.76 6.42 -0.15
C MET A 304 28.50 6.61 1.35
N GLU A 305 28.13 5.54 2.07
CA GLU A 305 27.91 5.57 3.52
C GLU A 305 29.16 5.25 4.33
N ILE A 306 29.95 4.27 3.89
CA ILE A 306 31.12 3.79 4.64
C ILE A 306 32.20 4.87 4.73
N LEU A 307 32.47 5.60 3.63
CA LEU A 307 33.56 6.57 3.61
C LEU A 307 33.30 7.75 4.58
N PRO A 308 32.13 8.42 4.58
CA PRO A 308 31.84 9.48 5.55
C PRO A 308 31.85 8.98 7.01
N VAL A 309 31.32 7.79 7.30
CA VAL A 309 31.38 7.19 8.64
C VAL A 309 32.80 7.02 9.13
N PHE A 310 33.64 6.46 8.26
CA PHE A 310 35.02 6.17 8.56
C PHE A 310 35.79 7.47 8.86
N PHE A 311 35.71 8.45 7.97
CA PHE A 311 36.48 9.69 8.13
C PHE A 311 35.94 10.54 9.27
N PHE A 312 34.65 10.88 9.25
CA PHE A 312 34.10 11.84 10.22
C PHE A 312 33.97 11.24 11.63
N GLY A 313 33.53 9.99 11.75
CA GLY A 313 33.45 9.32 13.05
C GLY A 313 34.83 9.12 13.68
N GLY A 314 35.83 8.72 12.88
CA GLY A 314 37.20 8.56 13.35
C GLY A 314 37.84 9.87 13.83
N ILE A 315 37.57 10.98 13.12
CA ILE A 315 38.09 12.32 13.47
C ILE A 315 37.53 12.80 14.82
N TRP A 316 36.26 12.53 15.13
CA TRP A 316 35.63 13.04 16.35
C TRP A 316 35.77 12.10 17.56
N VAL A 317 35.69 10.78 17.36
CA VAL A 317 35.58 9.83 18.49
C VAL A 317 36.95 9.40 19.03
N PHE A 318 37.96 9.19 18.17
CA PHE A 318 39.25 8.65 18.61
C PHE A 318 40.16 9.66 19.32
N PRO A 319 40.30 10.92 18.87
CA PRO A 319 41.22 11.87 19.50
C PRO A 319 40.86 12.22 20.95
N VAL A 320 39.58 12.12 21.31
CA VAL A 320 39.10 12.43 22.68
C VAL A 320 39.23 11.27 23.65
N LYS A 321 39.60 10.06 23.19
CA LYS A 321 39.70 8.85 24.03
C LYS A 321 40.59 9.02 25.26
N SER A 322 41.68 9.77 25.16
CA SER A 322 42.62 9.98 26.27
C SER A 322 42.19 11.09 27.23
N LYS A 323 41.17 11.88 26.88
CA LYS A 323 40.73 13.06 27.64
C LYS A 323 39.33 12.93 28.22
N VAL A 324 38.50 12.08 27.62
CA VAL A 324 37.09 11.89 28.00
C VAL A 324 36.95 11.27 29.38
N GLN A 325 35.98 11.75 30.14
CA GLN A 325 35.51 11.16 31.40
C GLN A 325 33.98 11.03 31.39
N HIS A 326 33.44 10.17 32.25
CA HIS A 326 32.02 9.81 32.26
C HIS A 326 31.33 10.04 33.61
N ASP A 327 32.03 10.61 34.60
CA ASP A 327 31.58 10.67 35.99
C ASP A 327 31.07 12.05 36.40
N GLN A 328 31.57 13.13 35.78
CA GLN A 328 31.30 14.51 36.19
C GLN A 328 30.66 15.32 35.04
N PRO A 329 29.32 15.45 34.99
CA PRO A 329 28.60 16.10 33.88
C PRO A 329 28.94 17.57 33.62
N ASN A 330 29.47 18.28 34.63
CA ASN A 330 29.74 19.72 34.57
C ASN A 330 31.13 20.05 34.01
N GLU A 331 31.97 19.06 33.79
CA GLU A 331 33.34 19.26 33.31
C GLU A 331 33.39 19.32 31.78
N VAL A 332 34.33 20.12 31.25
CA VAL A 332 34.49 20.33 29.80
C VAL A 332 34.92 19.06 29.05
N ASN A 333 35.50 18.09 29.75
CA ASN A 333 35.93 16.81 29.19
C ASN A 333 34.91 15.67 29.43
N TYR A 334 33.70 16.00 29.86
CA TYR A 334 32.62 15.03 30.04
C TYR A 334 32.07 14.52 28.71
N CYS A 335 31.68 13.25 28.69
CA CYS A 335 30.75 12.70 27.71
C CYS A 335 29.95 11.56 28.35
N GLU A 336 28.66 11.45 28.07
CA GLU A 336 27.84 10.37 28.60
C GLU A 336 28.40 9.00 28.17
N GLY A 337 28.46 8.07 29.13
CA GLY A 337 29.19 6.81 28.98
C GLY A 337 28.60 5.88 27.92
N ASN A 338 27.28 5.76 27.83
CA ASN A 338 26.63 4.91 26.83
C ASN A 338 26.79 5.50 25.43
N LEU A 339 26.64 6.81 25.25
CA LEU A 339 26.88 7.53 24.00
C LEU A 339 28.29 7.28 23.48
N TYR A 340 29.31 7.57 24.31
CA TYR A 340 30.70 7.43 23.90
C TYR A 340 31.09 5.98 23.60
N LYS A 341 30.74 5.03 24.49
CA LYS A 341 31.05 3.61 24.31
C LYS A 341 30.35 3.02 23.09
N PHE A 342 29.12 3.44 22.82
CA PHE A 342 28.39 3.02 21.64
C PHE A 342 29.04 3.54 20.35
N ALA A 343 29.37 4.84 20.29
CA ALA A 343 30.06 5.44 19.15
C ALA A 343 31.43 4.78 18.88
N PHE A 344 32.22 4.60 19.94
CA PHE A 344 33.54 3.97 19.87
C PHE A 344 33.47 2.49 19.45
N GLY A 345 32.55 1.73 20.05
CA GLY A 345 32.34 0.32 19.73
C GLY A 345 31.84 0.11 18.30
N PHE A 346 30.92 0.96 17.84
CA PHE A 346 30.44 0.96 16.46
C PHE A 346 31.59 1.19 15.46
N LEU A 347 32.43 2.21 15.68
CA LEU A 347 33.56 2.50 14.81
C LEU A 347 34.57 1.35 14.80
N ILE A 348 34.98 0.83 15.96
CA ILE A 348 35.93 -0.30 16.01
C ILE A 348 35.38 -1.52 15.27
N THR A 349 34.09 -1.82 15.44
CA THR A 349 33.45 -2.94 14.77
C THR A 349 33.49 -2.78 13.24
N ILE A 350 33.17 -1.58 12.74
CA ILE A 350 33.25 -1.28 11.30
C ILE A 350 34.69 -1.40 10.79
N TYR A 351 35.67 -0.85 11.51
CA TYR A 351 37.07 -0.91 11.11
C TYR A 351 37.57 -2.35 11.07
N ALA A 352 37.20 -3.17 12.06
CA ALA A 352 37.52 -4.59 12.08
C ALA A 352 36.92 -5.33 10.88
N LEU A 353 35.66 -5.08 10.53
CA LEU A 353 35.00 -5.70 9.37
C LEU A 353 35.67 -5.30 8.05
N ILE A 354 36.03 -4.02 7.88
CA ILE A 354 36.69 -3.52 6.67
C ILE A 354 38.06 -4.18 6.46
N VAL A 355 38.80 -4.46 7.53
CA VAL A 355 40.13 -5.08 7.44
C VAL A 355 40.04 -6.60 7.33
N LEU A 356 39.22 -7.24 8.17
CA LEU A 356 39.18 -8.70 8.29
C LEU A 356 38.49 -9.37 7.10
N VAL A 357 37.41 -8.80 6.57
CA VAL A 357 36.64 -9.44 5.47
C VAL A 357 37.48 -9.57 4.19
N PRO A 358 38.14 -8.52 3.66
CA PRO A 358 38.99 -8.66 2.49
C PRO A 358 40.20 -9.57 2.74
N LEU A 359 40.77 -9.53 3.94
CA LEU A 359 41.89 -10.40 4.32
C LEU A 359 41.48 -11.88 4.27
N CYS A 360 40.33 -12.24 4.86
CA CYS A 360 39.80 -13.59 4.83
C CYS A 360 39.49 -14.06 3.40
N ILE A 361 38.91 -13.19 2.56
CA ILE A 361 38.64 -13.50 1.14
C ILE A 361 39.95 -13.72 0.39
N GLY A 362 40.95 -12.85 0.61
CA GLY A 362 42.27 -12.95 -0.02
C GLY A 362 42.99 -14.25 0.34
N ILE A 363 43.01 -14.61 1.62
CA ILE A 363 43.58 -15.87 2.12
C ILE A 363 42.83 -17.06 1.52
N GLY A 364 41.49 -17.04 1.49
CA GLY A 364 40.69 -18.12 0.91
C GLY A 364 41.01 -18.35 -0.57
N LYS A 365 41.10 -17.27 -1.36
CA LYS A 365 41.50 -17.36 -2.78
C LYS A 365 42.93 -17.86 -2.96
N LEU A 366 43.85 -17.47 -2.08
CA LEU A 366 45.23 -17.94 -2.10
C LEU A 366 45.31 -19.45 -1.79
N VAL A 367 44.59 -19.93 -0.78
CA VAL A 367 44.50 -21.35 -0.42
C VAL A 367 43.89 -22.17 -1.55
N GLU A 368 42.83 -21.68 -2.20
CA GLU A 368 42.23 -22.35 -3.36
C GLU A 368 43.21 -22.45 -4.53
N LYS A 369 43.97 -21.39 -4.79
CA LYS A 369 44.99 -21.37 -5.84
C LYS A 369 46.11 -22.36 -5.55
N LEU A 370 46.59 -22.44 -4.30
CA LEU A 370 47.62 -23.39 -3.88
C LEU A 370 47.14 -24.84 -3.97
N ARG A 371 45.87 -25.13 -3.62
CA ARG A 371 45.26 -26.46 -3.77
C ARG A 371 45.21 -26.94 -5.22
N LYS A 372 45.11 -26.03 -6.21
CA LYS A 372 45.11 -26.39 -7.64
C LYS A 372 46.52 -26.64 -8.20
N CYS A 373 47.57 -26.32 -7.44
CA CYS A 373 48.98 -26.48 -7.85
C CYS A 373 49.66 -27.70 -7.22
N ILE A 374 49.03 -28.34 -6.23
CA ILE A 374 49.41 -29.62 -5.63
C ILE A 374 48.49 -30.68 -6.24
#